data_AF-A0A946EPF3-F1
#
_entry.id   AF-A0A946EPF3-F1
#
_cell.length_a   1.000
_cell.length_b   1.000
_cell.length_c   1.000
_cell.angle_alpha   90.00
_cell.angle_beta   90.00
_cell.angle_gamma   90.00
#
_symmetry.space_group_name_H-M   'P 1'
#
loop_
_entity.id
_entity.type
_entity.pdbx_description
1 polymer ?
#
loop_
_entity_poly.entity_id
_entity_poly.type
_entity_poly.pdbx_seq_one_letter_code
_entity_poly.pdbx_strand_id
1 'polypeptide(L)'
;MKWLLLLMVLVPGRVVADVEVCENPEIDFGGANGTPQQVTSIVSITDSFIIEDLQVVVEISHPFIGDLTVDLDSPGGTTLRLHDSDGEDTENMLVTYSDEGVPNGSELYSGGCYMQPSSGMMAIFDGQQVAGPWTLSVFDGFPSNNDGTLESWCLRAFESPTSVTNPCAPPPVPEPKTPIAERIVLVLIDGLRYSEGLGHPTRQYVPHMDTLAQQGVIIEPFFNDGVTVTVEAIPAVMTGSWAGTTSFFDPDCQVNSIYSNTPYVHEYIRRQLGFPAQDCVYVLGPYCPWRGSFHPSYGPDYWPQWISTGGGDDANWVEAQNLLQTTKPRFLTLYLPDVDHAGHDGIWVDYLAAIERADEIIGELWTWIQSDPDYADNTVMLITNDHGRHTTNFQGHGDGCNGCRQIEFLAIGPGIRTGLISTIPRTTPDIAPTLARLLGAEAQFSSGEIMSEILEPEMFLRGDANMDGVLDLGDVVTNLSVLFGGMPTTCQAALDNNDDNSLDVADPIYLLTYLFQAGQVPSLPYPNCGIDPTGVTLSCTGHLRCE
;
A
#
# COMPACT_ATOMS: atom_id res chain seq x y z
N MET A 1 -34.80 24.42 -12.05
CA MET A 1 -34.82 23.03 -12.59
C MET A 1 -33.44 22.69 -13.15
N LYS A 2 -32.53 22.25 -12.28
CA LYS A 2 -31.32 21.53 -12.68
C LYS A 2 -31.54 20.09 -12.22
N TRP A 3 -31.74 19.19 -13.16
CA TRP A 3 -31.70 17.76 -12.90
C TRP A 3 -30.22 17.37 -12.91
N LEU A 4 -29.66 17.04 -11.75
CA LEU A 4 -28.39 16.35 -11.68
C LEU A 4 -28.71 14.86 -11.79
N LEU A 5 -28.47 14.28 -12.97
CA LEU A 5 -28.48 12.83 -13.13
C LEU A 5 -27.24 12.32 -12.39
N LEU A 6 -27.42 11.73 -11.21
CA LEU A 6 -26.36 10.96 -10.56
C LEU A 6 -26.17 9.69 -11.40
N LEU A 7 -25.10 9.66 -12.19
CA LEU A 7 -24.69 8.47 -12.92
C LEU A 7 -24.21 7.45 -11.86
N MET A 8 -25.06 6.48 -11.49
CA MET A 8 -24.61 5.34 -10.70
C MET A 8 -23.65 4.52 -11.56
N VAL A 9 -22.35 4.71 -11.33
CA VAL A 9 -21.36 3.72 -11.71
C VAL A 9 -21.63 2.50 -10.84
N LEU A 10 -21.99 1.38 -11.46
CA LEU A 10 -22.14 0.09 -10.79
C LEU A 10 -20.73 -0.34 -10.32
N VAL A 11 -20.44 -0.11 -9.05
CA VAL A 11 -19.34 -0.77 -8.35
C VAL A 11 -19.79 -2.23 -8.09
N PRO A 12 -18.99 -3.24 -8.44
CA PRO A 12 -19.30 -4.63 -8.10
C PRO A 12 -19.51 -4.76 -6.58
N GLY A 13 -20.63 -5.39 -6.16
CA GLY A 13 -20.94 -5.61 -4.74
C GLY A 13 -21.93 -4.63 -4.10
N ARG A 14 -22.44 -3.63 -4.82
CA ARG A 14 -23.47 -2.73 -4.28
C ARG A 14 -24.82 -3.44 -4.16
N VAL A 15 -25.25 -3.72 -2.93
CA VAL A 15 -26.61 -4.19 -2.62
C VAL A 15 -27.59 -3.07 -2.99
N VAL A 16 -28.57 -3.38 -3.84
CA VAL A 16 -29.63 -2.43 -4.24
C VAL A 16 -30.78 -2.59 -3.25
N ALA A 17 -31.20 -1.51 -2.60
CA ALA A 17 -32.33 -1.55 -1.69
C ALA A 17 -33.64 -1.82 -2.44
N ASP A 18 -34.55 -2.57 -1.80
CA ASP A 18 -35.91 -2.76 -2.32
C ASP A 18 -36.66 -1.41 -2.32
N VAL A 19 -36.39 -0.58 -1.31
CA VAL A 19 -36.82 0.82 -1.24
C VAL A 19 -35.66 1.70 -0.79
N GLU A 20 -35.40 2.77 -1.55
CA GLU A 20 -34.55 3.88 -1.14
C GLU A 20 -35.32 5.19 -1.34
N VAL A 21 -35.52 5.94 -0.26
CA VAL A 21 -36.15 7.26 -0.31
C VAL A 21 -35.25 8.27 0.38
N CYS A 22 -34.95 9.36 -0.31
CA CYS A 22 -34.05 10.41 0.16
C CYS A 22 -34.77 11.75 0.23
N GLU A 23 -34.35 12.58 1.19
CA GLU A 23 -34.70 13.99 1.27
C GLU A 23 -33.42 14.82 1.34
N ASN A 24 -33.43 15.98 0.69
CA ASN A 24 -32.36 16.97 0.77
C ASN A 24 -32.96 18.24 1.39
N PRO A 25 -33.22 18.22 2.71
CA PRO A 25 -34.01 19.26 3.33
C PRO A 25 -33.29 20.61 3.37
N GLU A 26 -31.94 20.62 3.40
CA GLU A 26 -31.12 21.84 3.55
C GLU A 26 -31.62 22.73 4.70
N ILE A 27 -31.91 22.11 5.86
CA ILE A 27 -32.50 22.81 7.01
C ILE A 27 -31.41 23.18 8.01
N ASP A 28 -31.28 24.48 8.27
CA ASP A 28 -30.39 25.02 9.28
C ASP A 28 -30.91 24.79 10.71
N PHE A 29 -29.99 24.47 11.62
CA PHE A 29 -30.23 24.28 13.05
C PHE A 29 -29.03 24.80 13.87
N GLY A 30 -29.15 24.82 15.20
CA GLY A 30 -28.03 25.15 16.10
C GLY A 30 -28.29 26.33 17.04
N GLY A 31 -29.50 26.91 17.05
CA GLY A 31 -29.92 27.91 18.03
C GLY A 31 -29.27 29.30 17.88
N ALA A 32 -28.15 29.45 17.17
CA ALA A 32 -27.52 30.72 16.91
C ALA A 32 -28.29 31.49 15.81
N ASN A 33 -28.18 32.82 15.80
CA ASN A 33 -28.83 33.68 14.79
C ASN A 33 -30.36 33.51 14.63
N GLY A 34 -31.03 32.85 15.59
CA GLY A 34 -32.46 32.55 15.53
C GLY A 34 -32.83 31.25 14.80
N THR A 35 -31.86 30.39 14.47
CA THR A 35 -32.12 29.03 13.97
C THR A 35 -32.77 28.18 15.07
N PRO A 36 -33.61 27.19 14.73
CA PRO A 36 -34.11 26.23 15.71
C PRO A 36 -32.98 25.36 16.28
N GLN A 37 -33.02 25.05 17.57
CA GLN A 37 -32.05 24.12 18.18
C GLN A 37 -32.29 22.66 17.76
N GLN A 38 -33.53 22.32 17.41
CA GLN A 38 -33.92 21.01 16.91
C GLN A 38 -34.66 21.19 15.58
N VAL A 39 -34.36 20.33 14.62
CA VAL A 39 -35.05 20.25 13.33
C VAL A 39 -35.47 18.82 13.04
N THR A 40 -36.49 18.68 12.18
CA THR A 40 -37.03 17.38 11.77
C THR A 40 -37.23 17.35 10.27
N SER A 41 -37.01 16.20 9.66
CA SER A 41 -37.28 15.92 8.25
C SER A 41 -38.01 14.58 8.13
N ILE A 42 -38.91 14.45 7.15
CA ILE A 42 -39.79 13.28 7.01
C ILE A 42 -39.66 12.70 5.61
N VAL A 43 -39.39 11.40 5.51
CA VAL A 43 -39.61 10.62 4.28
C VAL A 43 -40.90 9.82 4.41
N SER A 44 -41.69 9.75 3.34
CA SER A 44 -42.93 8.96 3.31
C SER A 44 -42.80 7.81 2.31
N ILE A 45 -42.90 6.58 2.81
CA ILE A 45 -42.77 5.37 2.00
C ILE A 45 -44.17 4.80 1.71
N THR A 46 -44.46 4.54 0.44
CA THR A 46 -45.73 3.95 0.00
C THR A 46 -45.66 2.45 -0.24
N ASP A 47 -44.48 1.93 -0.51
CA ASP A 47 -44.19 0.50 -0.63
C ASP A 47 -44.53 -0.21 0.67
N SER A 48 -44.96 -1.47 0.56
CA SER A 48 -45.47 -2.21 1.71
C SER A 48 -44.90 -3.61 1.78
N PHE A 49 -43.97 -3.78 2.71
CA PHE A 49 -43.36 -5.04 3.09
C PHE A 49 -42.89 -5.00 4.54
N ILE A 50 -42.49 -6.17 5.04
CA ILE A 50 -41.91 -6.32 6.37
C ILE A 50 -40.40 -6.16 6.26
N ILE A 51 -39.85 -5.24 7.05
CA ILE A 51 -38.41 -4.95 7.08
C ILE A 51 -37.67 -6.17 7.63
N GLU A 52 -36.68 -6.65 6.90
CA GLU A 52 -35.70 -7.63 7.38
C GLU A 52 -34.31 -7.00 7.57
N ASP A 53 -34.09 -5.80 7.03
CA ASP A 53 -32.89 -4.98 7.26
C ASP A 53 -33.18 -3.51 6.90
N LEU A 54 -32.52 -2.57 7.58
CA LEU A 54 -32.70 -1.12 7.42
C LEU A 54 -31.37 -0.37 7.55
N GLN A 55 -31.11 0.54 6.60
CA GLN A 55 -29.96 1.43 6.63
C GLN A 55 -30.40 2.89 6.50
N VAL A 56 -29.69 3.80 7.18
CA VAL A 56 -29.97 5.25 7.09
C VAL A 56 -28.70 6.03 6.78
N VAL A 57 -28.69 6.71 5.64
CA VAL A 57 -27.62 7.63 5.26
C VAL A 57 -27.93 9.01 5.80
N VAL A 58 -26.99 9.66 6.49
CA VAL A 58 -27.15 11.01 7.06
C VAL A 58 -25.96 11.87 6.67
N GLU A 59 -26.25 13.04 6.10
CA GLU A 59 -25.27 14.08 5.77
C GLU A 59 -25.61 15.37 6.51
N ILE A 60 -24.68 15.84 7.34
CA ILE A 60 -24.82 17.07 8.13
C ILE A 60 -23.54 17.88 8.00
N SER A 61 -23.68 19.16 7.65
CA SER A 61 -22.61 20.15 7.79
C SER A 61 -22.71 20.76 9.19
N HIS A 62 -21.67 20.63 10.01
CA HIS A 62 -21.66 21.22 11.35
C HIS A 62 -20.20 21.41 11.84
N PRO A 63 -19.89 22.50 12.56
CA PRO A 63 -18.53 22.76 13.05
C PRO A 63 -17.99 21.72 14.04
N PHE A 64 -18.85 21.08 14.84
CA PHE A 64 -18.43 20.04 15.80
C PHE A 64 -19.53 18.99 15.94
N ILE A 65 -19.43 17.85 15.27
CA ILE A 65 -20.49 16.83 15.30
C ILE A 65 -20.67 16.17 16.67
N GLY A 66 -19.69 16.33 17.59
CA GLY A 66 -19.81 15.94 18.99
C GLY A 66 -20.89 16.70 19.77
N ASP A 67 -21.41 17.81 19.23
CA ASP A 67 -22.53 18.55 19.84
C ASP A 67 -23.91 17.95 19.50
N LEU A 68 -23.95 17.02 18.53
CA LEU A 68 -25.18 16.59 17.89
C LEU A 68 -25.79 15.35 18.52
N THR A 69 -27.11 15.29 18.49
CA THR A 69 -27.86 14.04 18.64
C THR A 69 -28.80 13.86 17.45
N VAL A 70 -28.84 12.63 16.91
CA VAL A 70 -29.65 12.27 15.75
C VAL A 70 -30.53 11.07 16.10
N ASP A 71 -31.84 11.24 15.98
CA ASP A 71 -32.86 10.22 16.27
C ASP A 71 -33.67 9.88 15.00
N LEU A 72 -33.98 8.59 14.83
CA LEU A 72 -34.87 8.07 13.79
C LEU A 72 -36.14 7.50 14.41
N ASP A 73 -37.29 7.98 13.97
CA ASP A 73 -38.61 7.50 14.36
C ASP A 73 -39.30 6.76 13.20
N SER A 74 -39.76 5.55 13.49
CA SER A 74 -40.55 4.71 12.56
C SER A 74 -42.05 5.04 12.59
N PRO A 75 -42.81 4.69 11.53
CA PRO A 75 -44.26 4.77 11.51
C PRO A 75 -44.94 3.98 12.64
N GLY A 76 -44.28 2.91 13.11
CA GLY A 76 -44.73 2.05 14.20
C GLY A 76 -44.56 2.66 15.61
N GLY A 77 -43.91 3.83 15.72
CA GLY A 77 -43.64 4.52 16.99
C GLY A 77 -42.39 4.03 17.72
N THR A 78 -41.51 3.29 17.05
CA THR A 78 -40.17 2.93 17.54
C THR A 78 -39.18 4.04 17.23
N THR A 79 -38.34 4.40 18.19
CA THR A 79 -37.28 5.42 18.07
C THR A 79 -35.91 4.78 18.29
N LEU A 80 -34.91 5.19 17.51
CA LEU A 80 -33.51 4.79 17.65
C LEU A 80 -32.58 6.00 17.58
N ARG A 81 -31.62 6.07 18.52
CA ARG A 81 -30.56 7.08 18.57
C ARG A 81 -29.40 6.64 17.66
N LEU A 82 -29.26 7.31 16.52
CA LEU A 82 -28.23 7.04 15.53
C LEU A 82 -26.87 7.65 15.93
N HIS A 83 -26.88 8.90 16.38
CA HIS A 83 -25.69 9.66 16.79
C HIS A 83 -25.89 10.29 18.17
N ASP A 84 -24.95 10.15 19.10
CA ASP A 84 -25.09 10.65 20.49
C ASP A 84 -23.83 11.36 20.98
N SER A 85 -23.59 12.57 20.48
CA SER A 85 -22.43 13.38 20.83
C SER A 85 -21.07 12.71 20.53
N ASP A 86 -21.04 11.80 19.55
CA ASP A 86 -19.80 11.16 19.10
C ASP A 86 -19.04 12.04 18.10
N GLY A 87 -17.73 11.79 17.93
CA GLY A 87 -16.89 12.49 16.94
C GLY A 87 -16.16 13.73 17.45
N GLU A 88 -16.32 14.08 18.73
CA GLU A 88 -15.58 15.18 19.40
C GLU A 88 -15.59 16.48 18.56
N ASP A 89 -14.41 16.97 18.15
CA ASP A 89 -14.22 18.18 17.38
C ASP A 89 -14.29 17.98 15.85
N THR A 90 -14.71 16.80 15.40
CA THR A 90 -14.84 16.49 13.97
C THR A 90 -15.85 17.42 13.30
N GLU A 91 -15.44 18.01 12.17
CA GLU A 91 -16.31 18.81 11.32
C GLU A 91 -17.08 17.92 10.34
N ASN A 92 -18.39 18.16 10.25
CA ASN A 92 -19.32 17.52 9.32
C ASN A 92 -19.42 15.99 9.47
N MET A 93 -20.48 15.43 8.91
CA MET A 93 -20.64 13.98 8.83
C MET A 93 -21.38 13.57 7.56
N LEU A 94 -20.93 12.46 6.98
CA LEU A 94 -21.61 11.65 5.98
C LEU A 94 -21.44 10.18 6.39
N VAL A 95 -22.48 9.61 7.00
CA VAL A 95 -22.46 8.27 7.61
C VAL A 95 -23.64 7.45 7.11
N THR A 96 -23.43 6.15 6.93
CA THR A 96 -24.51 5.17 6.72
C THR A 96 -24.68 4.33 7.98
N TYR A 97 -25.80 4.49 8.70
CA TYR A 97 -26.13 3.68 9.86
C TYR A 97 -26.67 2.30 9.44
N SER A 98 -26.05 1.23 9.94
CA SER A 98 -26.30 -0.18 9.57
C SER A 98 -25.76 -1.12 10.66
N ASP A 99 -26.40 -2.27 10.88
CA ASP A 99 -25.94 -3.27 11.87
C ASP A 99 -24.63 -3.95 11.49
N GLU A 100 -24.39 -4.05 10.19
CA GLU A 100 -23.17 -4.55 9.54
C GLU A 100 -22.05 -3.49 9.54
N GLY A 101 -22.35 -2.27 9.98
CA GLY A 101 -21.36 -1.23 10.19
C GLY A 101 -20.36 -1.56 11.29
N VAL A 102 -19.27 -0.83 11.31
CA VAL A 102 -18.32 -0.84 12.44
C VAL A 102 -18.94 -0.12 13.65
N PRO A 103 -18.44 -0.29 14.89
CA PRO A 103 -18.92 0.50 16.03
C PRO A 103 -18.86 2.01 15.75
N ASN A 104 -19.84 2.80 16.20
CA ASN A 104 -19.84 4.25 15.99
C ASN A 104 -18.54 4.87 16.52
N GLY A 105 -17.97 5.82 15.76
CA GLY A 105 -16.73 6.51 16.09
C GLY A 105 -15.43 5.69 15.89
N SER A 106 -15.52 4.47 15.36
CA SER A 106 -14.31 3.67 15.04
C SER A 106 -13.70 3.96 13.67
N GLU A 107 -14.40 4.69 12.81
CA GLU A 107 -13.96 5.15 11.49
C GLU A 107 -14.22 6.65 11.34
N LEU A 108 -13.72 7.26 10.26
CA LEU A 108 -13.97 8.66 9.97
C LEU A 108 -15.46 8.90 9.68
N TYR A 109 -16.02 10.00 10.18
CA TYR A 109 -17.41 10.42 9.91
C TYR A 109 -17.61 10.96 8.49
N SER A 110 -16.67 10.78 7.58
CA SER A 110 -16.73 11.31 6.21
C SER A 110 -16.67 10.19 5.18
N GLY A 111 -17.23 10.41 3.99
CA GLY A 111 -17.15 9.45 2.89
C GLY A 111 -18.22 8.34 2.89
N GLY A 112 -19.19 8.37 3.81
CA GLY A 112 -20.33 7.45 3.80
C GLY A 112 -20.06 6.10 4.46
N CYS A 113 -19.10 6.05 5.38
CA CYS A 113 -18.73 4.86 6.14
C CYS A 113 -19.95 4.23 6.81
N TYR A 114 -19.96 2.89 6.87
CA TYR A 114 -21.03 2.16 7.52
C TYR A 114 -20.72 2.04 9.01
N MET A 115 -21.57 2.60 9.85
CA MET A 115 -21.42 2.61 11.31
C MET A 115 -22.67 2.06 11.99
N GLN A 116 -22.50 1.44 13.14
CA GLN A 116 -23.62 1.10 14.02
C GLN A 116 -24.16 2.38 14.68
N PRO A 117 -25.45 2.42 15.07
CA PRO A 117 -25.99 3.49 15.91
C PRO A 117 -25.20 3.65 17.21
N SER A 118 -25.12 4.88 17.77
CA SER A 118 -24.45 5.14 19.06
C SER A 118 -25.07 4.34 20.22
N SER A 119 -26.36 4.03 20.13
CA SER A 119 -27.01 3.14 21.09
C SER A 119 -28.08 2.28 20.43
N GLY A 120 -28.06 0.98 20.72
CA GLY A 120 -28.97 0.01 20.10
C GLY A 120 -28.44 -0.52 18.77
N MET A 121 -29.34 -1.06 17.96
CA MET A 121 -29.08 -1.64 16.64
C MET A 121 -30.25 -1.31 15.72
N MET A 122 -30.00 -1.20 14.41
CA MET A 122 -30.99 -1.01 13.35
C MET A 122 -32.03 -2.13 13.32
N ALA A 123 -31.66 -3.36 13.70
CA ALA A 123 -32.56 -4.52 13.84
C ALA A 123 -33.75 -4.29 14.80
N ILE A 124 -33.77 -3.20 15.56
CA ILE A 124 -34.97 -2.77 16.30
C ILE A 124 -36.17 -2.51 15.36
N PHE A 125 -35.90 -2.21 14.08
CA PHE A 125 -36.92 -1.99 13.05
C PHE A 125 -37.34 -3.26 12.31
N ASP A 126 -36.65 -4.38 12.51
CA ASP A 126 -36.98 -5.65 11.87
C ASP A 126 -38.37 -6.14 12.31
N GLY A 127 -39.10 -6.72 11.36
CA GLY A 127 -40.48 -7.16 11.57
C GLY A 127 -41.52 -6.04 11.53
N GLN A 128 -41.10 -4.77 11.40
CA GLN A 128 -42.02 -3.64 11.25
C GLN A 128 -42.44 -3.45 9.78
N GLN A 129 -43.55 -2.72 9.58
CA GLN A 129 -44.01 -2.34 8.26
C GLN A 129 -43.24 -1.11 7.77
N VAL A 130 -42.67 -1.17 6.56
CA VAL A 130 -41.91 -0.04 5.99
C VAL A 130 -42.79 1.15 5.61
N ALA A 131 -44.04 0.88 5.21
CA ALA A 131 -44.98 1.90 4.76
C ALA A 131 -45.32 2.92 5.85
N GLY A 132 -45.20 4.21 5.53
CA GLY A 132 -45.58 5.31 6.41
C GLY A 132 -44.53 6.41 6.51
N PRO A 133 -44.77 7.38 7.41
CA PRO A 133 -43.84 8.48 7.66
C PRO A 133 -42.70 8.03 8.58
N TRP A 134 -41.47 8.17 8.11
CA TRP A 134 -40.26 8.06 8.90
C TRP A 134 -39.72 9.46 9.17
N THR A 135 -39.34 9.74 10.41
CA THR A 135 -38.89 11.07 10.83
C THR A 135 -37.45 10.99 11.30
N LEU A 136 -36.58 11.83 10.75
CA LEU A 136 -35.24 12.08 11.26
C LEU A 136 -35.25 13.38 12.06
N SER A 137 -34.75 13.33 13.29
CA SER A 137 -34.63 14.49 14.18
C SER A 137 -33.17 14.79 14.47
N VAL A 138 -32.74 16.04 14.30
CA VAL A 138 -31.39 16.50 14.60
C VAL A 138 -31.47 17.58 15.67
N PHE A 139 -30.71 17.43 16.75
CA PHE A 139 -30.64 18.38 17.86
C PHE A 139 -29.18 18.72 18.18
N ASP A 140 -28.90 20.01 18.30
CA ASP A 140 -27.62 20.54 18.78
C ASP A 140 -27.71 20.85 20.29
N GLY A 141 -26.91 20.15 21.09
CA GLY A 141 -26.85 20.31 22.54
C GLY A 141 -26.05 21.52 23.03
N PHE A 142 -25.21 22.12 22.19
CA PHE A 142 -24.29 23.21 22.54
C PHE A 142 -24.38 24.42 21.57
N PRO A 143 -25.57 25.03 21.43
CA PRO A 143 -25.95 25.99 20.36
C PRO A 143 -25.26 27.36 20.38
N SER A 144 -24.27 27.57 21.24
CA SER A 144 -23.86 28.93 21.62
C SER A 144 -23.00 29.67 20.58
N ASN A 145 -22.55 29.03 19.48
CA ASN A 145 -21.92 29.68 18.30
C ASN A 145 -21.78 28.76 17.04
N ASN A 146 -22.46 27.61 16.99
CA ASN A 146 -22.24 26.60 15.95
C ASN A 146 -23.55 26.28 15.23
N ASP A 147 -23.91 27.07 14.20
CA ASP A 147 -25.02 26.66 13.32
C ASP A 147 -24.54 25.52 12.41
N GLY A 148 -25.40 24.55 12.13
CA GLY A 148 -25.20 23.54 11.10
C GLY A 148 -26.44 23.34 10.25
N THR A 149 -26.30 22.45 9.26
CA THR A 149 -27.32 22.21 8.24
C THR A 149 -27.50 20.71 8.06
N LEU A 150 -28.74 20.22 8.14
CA LEU A 150 -29.09 18.87 7.69
C LEU A 150 -29.17 18.93 6.16
N GLU A 151 -28.14 18.45 5.50
CA GLU A 151 -27.96 18.55 4.04
C GLU A 151 -28.84 17.52 3.34
N SER A 152 -28.68 16.25 3.70
CA SER A 152 -29.40 15.14 3.10
C SER A 152 -29.54 13.96 4.06
N TRP A 153 -30.56 13.13 3.82
CA TRP A 153 -30.63 11.80 4.41
C TRP A 153 -31.45 10.85 3.53
N CYS A 154 -31.13 9.56 3.60
CA CYS A 154 -31.83 8.51 2.87
C CYS A 154 -32.18 7.35 3.80
N LEU A 155 -33.37 6.78 3.63
CA LEU A 155 -33.75 5.51 4.24
C LEU A 155 -33.74 4.42 3.18
N ARG A 156 -32.99 3.35 3.45
CA ARG A 156 -32.87 2.15 2.62
C ARG A 156 -33.44 0.95 3.37
N ALA A 157 -34.47 0.30 2.82
CA ALA A 157 -35.11 -0.85 3.43
C ALA A 157 -35.06 -2.07 2.50
N PHE A 158 -34.96 -3.26 3.12
CA PHE A 158 -34.78 -4.53 2.42
C PHE A 158 -35.78 -5.59 2.91
N GLU A 159 -36.27 -6.44 1.99
CA GLU A 159 -37.13 -7.61 2.27
C GLU A 159 -36.32 -8.86 2.65
N SER A 160 -34.99 -8.75 2.72
CA SER A 160 -34.10 -9.82 3.14
C SER A 160 -32.86 -9.24 3.83
N PRO A 161 -32.26 -9.96 4.80
CA PRO A 161 -31.03 -9.52 5.46
C PRO A 161 -29.92 -9.21 4.46
N THR A 162 -29.21 -8.10 4.64
CA THR A 162 -28.08 -7.75 3.78
C THR A 162 -26.75 -8.03 4.45
N SER A 163 -25.72 -8.22 3.63
CA SER A 163 -24.34 -8.15 4.06
C SER A 163 -23.68 -7.06 3.25
N VAL A 164 -23.28 -5.98 3.91
CA VAL A 164 -22.62 -4.85 3.27
C VAL A 164 -21.15 -4.81 3.66
N THR A 165 -20.30 -4.54 2.69
CA THR A 165 -18.90 -4.19 2.95
C THR A 165 -18.87 -2.69 3.26
N ASN A 166 -18.46 -2.33 4.47
CA ASN A 166 -18.24 -0.93 4.83
C ASN A 166 -17.31 -0.29 3.77
N PRO A 167 -17.74 0.76 3.05
CA PRO A 167 -16.94 1.39 1.99
C PRO A 167 -15.68 2.06 2.53
N CYS A 168 -15.60 2.28 3.84
CA CYS A 168 -14.42 2.78 4.53
C CYS A 168 -13.62 1.67 5.20
N ALA A 169 -14.06 0.40 5.15
CA ALA A 169 -13.24 -0.68 5.66
C ALA A 169 -11.93 -0.68 4.88
N PRO A 170 -10.78 -0.75 5.57
CA PRO A 170 -9.50 -0.88 4.90
C PRO A 170 -9.52 -2.16 4.06
N PRO A 171 -8.92 -2.15 2.86
CA PRO A 171 -8.86 -3.32 2.01
C PRO A 171 -8.27 -4.51 2.77
N PRO A 172 -8.74 -5.75 2.49
CA PRO A 172 -8.25 -6.93 3.16
C PRO A 172 -6.73 -7.03 3.02
N VAL A 173 -6.08 -7.60 4.02
CA VAL A 173 -4.63 -7.84 3.99
C VAL A 173 -4.32 -8.81 2.84
N PRO A 174 -3.45 -8.45 1.89
CA PRO A 174 -3.04 -9.34 0.82
C PRO A 174 -2.44 -10.64 1.38
N GLU A 175 -2.77 -11.75 0.71
CA GLU A 175 -2.15 -13.04 1.02
C GLU A 175 -0.68 -13.05 0.55
N PRO A 176 0.23 -13.69 1.30
CA PRO A 176 1.63 -13.83 0.91
C PRO A 176 1.82 -14.46 -0.48
N LYS A 177 2.71 -13.88 -1.27
CA LYS A 177 3.19 -14.40 -2.56
C LYS A 177 4.48 -15.18 -2.39
N THR A 178 4.86 -15.96 -3.41
CA THR A 178 6.18 -16.59 -3.43
C THR A 178 7.28 -15.51 -3.51
N PRO A 179 8.26 -15.52 -2.58
CA PRO A 179 9.35 -14.55 -2.59
C PRO A 179 10.29 -14.78 -3.78
N ILE A 180 10.91 -13.70 -4.27
CA ILE A 180 12.04 -13.75 -5.22
C ILE A 180 13.36 -13.90 -4.47
N ALA A 181 13.46 -13.26 -3.30
CA ALA A 181 14.61 -13.32 -2.42
C ALA A 181 14.17 -13.61 -0.99
N GLU A 182 15.03 -14.25 -0.21
CA GLU A 182 14.75 -14.47 1.21
C GLU A 182 15.07 -13.25 2.06
N ARG A 183 16.00 -12.40 1.59
CA ARG A 183 16.48 -11.23 2.32
C ARG A 183 16.61 -10.01 1.43
N ILE A 184 16.43 -8.85 2.02
CA ILE A 184 16.62 -7.55 1.39
C ILE A 184 17.52 -6.67 2.25
N VAL A 185 18.44 -5.97 1.60
CA VAL A 185 19.20 -4.87 2.18
C VAL A 185 18.93 -3.61 1.34
N LEU A 186 18.34 -2.58 1.96
CA LEU A 186 18.13 -1.27 1.36
C LEU A 186 19.17 -0.29 1.92
N VAL A 187 19.99 0.31 1.06
CA VAL A 187 20.94 1.36 1.41
C VAL A 187 20.43 2.70 0.88
N LEU A 188 20.35 3.70 1.77
CA LEU A 188 19.90 5.05 1.47
C LEU A 188 21.06 6.05 1.71
N ILE A 189 21.57 6.68 0.65
CA ILE A 189 22.70 7.63 0.72
C ILE A 189 22.19 9.07 0.63
N ASP A 190 21.96 9.74 1.76
CA ASP A 190 21.34 11.07 1.78
C ASP A 190 22.11 12.10 0.93
N GLY A 191 21.42 12.85 0.07
CA GLY A 191 22.01 13.97 -0.67
C GLY A 191 23.01 13.63 -1.78
N LEU A 192 23.19 12.34 -2.13
CA LEU A 192 24.05 11.97 -3.26
C LEU A 192 23.41 12.40 -4.59
N ARG A 193 24.04 13.35 -5.29
CA ARG A 193 23.59 13.75 -6.62
C ARG A 193 24.09 12.78 -7.68
N TYR A 194 23.17 12.40 -8.58
CA TYR A 194 23.43 11.48 -9.67
C TYR A 194 24.70 11.74 -10.51
N SER A 195 25.03 13.00 -10.78
CA SER A 195 26.21 13.36 -11.58
C SER A 195 27.56 13.11 -10.89
N GLU A 196 27.55 12.89 -9.58
CA GLU A 196 28.72 12.56 -8.78
C GLU A 196 28.79 11.06 -8.43
N GLY A 197 27.66 10.34 -8.47
CA GLY A 197 27.58 8.88 -8.33
C GLY A 197 27.52 8.15 -9.67
N LEU A 198 26.47 7.35 -9.94
CA LEU A 198 26.42 6.44 -11.11
C LEU A 198 26.34 7.17 -12.45
N GLY A 199 25.86 8.42 -12.45
CA GLY A 199 25.84 9.30 -13.61
C GLY A 199 27.17 9.99 -13.92
N HIS A 200 28.19 9.85 -13.05
CA HIS A 200 29.51 10.39 -13.34
C HIS A 200 30.15 9.66 -14.53
N PRO A 201 30.72 10.33 -15.55
CA PRO A 201 31.21 9.70 -16.78
C PRO A 201 32.24 8.57 -16.60
N THR A 202 32.99 8.61 -15.51
CA THR A 202 33.98 7.59 -15.14
C THR A 202 33.70 6.90 -13.81
N ARG A 203 32.59 7.24 -13.13
CA ARG A 203 32.21 6.73 -11.79
C ARG A 203 33.37 6.70 -10.79
N GLN A 204 34.27 7.69 -10.84
CA GLN A 204 35.53 7.67 -10.10
C GLN A 204 35.36 7.74 -8.58
N TYR A 205 34.24 8.30 -8.10
CA TYR A 205 33.94 8.44 -6.67
C TYR A 205 33.10 7.27 -6.13
N VAL A 206 32.60 6.40 -7.02
CA VAL A 206 31.77 5.24 -6.66
C VAL A 206 32.25 3.94 -7.32
N PRO A 207 33.55 3.59 -7.23
CA PRO A 207 34.11 2.40 -7.90
C PRO A 207 33.49 1.07 -7.45
N HIS A 208 33.01 0.95 -6.20
CA HIS A 208 32.32 -0.25 -5.74
C HIS A 208 30.94 -0.36 -6.36
N MET A 209 30.12 0.70 -6.33
CA MET A 209 28.84 0.73 -7.02
C MET A 209 28.98 0.52 -8.53
N ASP A 210 30.05 1.03 -9.17
CA ASP A 210 30.32 0.76 -10.59
C ASP A 210 30.56 -0.74 -10.86
N THR A 211 31.34 -1.40 -10.00
CA THR A 211 31.60 -2.84 -10.09
C THR A 211 30.32 -3.66 -9.89
N LEU A 212 29.47 -3.24 -8.96
CA LEU A 212 28.16 -3.86 -8.71
C LEU A 212 27.19 -3.61 -9.88
N ALA A 213 27.19 -2.43 -10.47
CA ALA A 213 26.35 -2.09 -11.63
C ALA A 213 26.65 -2.96 -12.86
N GLN A 214 27.86 -3.50 -12.98
CA GLN A 214 28.20 -4.46 -14.04
C GLN A 214 27.56 -5.84 -13.83
N GLN A 215 27.11 -6.14 -12.61
CA GLN A 215 26.53 -7.41 -12.19
C GLN A 215 25.05 -7.29 -11.79
N GLY A 216 24.54 -6.08 -11.64
CA GLY A 216 23.15 -5.80 -11.27
C GLY A 216 22.42 -4.99 -12.35
N VAL A 217 21.37 -4.29 -11.92
CA VAL A 217 20.58 -3.39 -12.75
C VAL A 217 20.74 -1.97 -12.24
N ILE A 218 21.00 -1.04 -13.15
CA ILE A 218 20.77 0.39 -12.93
C ILE A 218 19.53 0.84 -13.70
N ILE A 219 18.79 1.80 -13.15
CA ILE A 219 17.69 2.45 -13.87
C ILE A 219 18.12 3.88 -14.19
N GLU A 220 18.10 4.23 -15.47
CA GLU A 220 18.47 5.55 -15.96
C GLU A 220 17.47 6.04 -17.02
N PRO A 221 16.61 7.03 -16.69
CA PRO A 221 16.63 7.86 -15.49
C PRO A 221 15.77 7.33 -14.33
N PHE A 222 16.22 7.59 -13.09
CA PHE A 222 15.44 7.41 -11.86
C PHE A 222 15.30 8.75 -11.12
N PHE A 223 14.09 9.09 -10.67
CA PHE A 223 13.80 10.42 -10.11
C PHE A 223 13.07 10.41 -8.76
N ASN A 224 13.42 11.35 -7.90
CA ASN A 224 12.49 11.91 -6.92
C ASN A 224 11.48 12.81 -7.64
N ASP A 225 10.22 12.39 -7.69
CA ASP A 225 9.11 13.07 -8.35
C ASP A 225 8.27 13.96 -7.42
N GLY A 226 8.56 14.01 -6.12
CA GLY A 226 7.80 14.76 -5.11
C GLY A 226 8.57 15.90 -4.45
N VAL A 227 8.93 15.79 -3.18
CA VAL A 227 9.68 16.81 -2.45
C VAL A 227 11.12 16.35 -2.24
N THR A 228 12.09 17.20 -2.58
CA THR A 228 13.53 16.87 -2.50
C THR A 228 14.15 17.35 -1.18
N VAL A 229 13.49 16.99 -0.08
CA VAL A 229 13.94 17.29 1.29
C VAL A 229 13.79 16.01 2.11
N THR A 230 14.82 15.64 2.86
CA THR A 230 14.94 14.39 3.60
C THR A 230 13.70 13.99 4.40
N VAL A 231 13.15 14.93 5.16
CA VAL A 231 12.03 14.66 6.08
C VAL A 231 10.75 14.18 5.39
N GLU A 232 10.58 14.48 4.10
CA GLU A 232 9.44 14.01 3.29
C GLU A 232 9.85 12.90 2.32
N ALA A 233 11.05 12.98 1.75
CA ALA A 233 11.53 12.06 0.74
C ALA A 233 11.82 10.65 1.30
N ILE A 234 12.43 10.55 2.49
CA ILE A 234 12.70 9.25 3.13
C ILE A 234 11.39 8.48 3.39
N PRO A 235 10.35 9.06 4.03
CA PRO A 235 9.04 8.42 4.11
C PRO A 235 8.47 8.01 2.74
N ALA A 236 8.66 8.82 1.69
CA ALA A 236 8.16 8.48 0.36
C ALA A 236 8.86 7.25 -0.24
N VAL A 237 10.17 7.10 -0.03
CA VAL A 237 10.91 5.87 -0.38
C VAL A 237 10.33 4.66 0.33
N MET A 238 10.08 4.78 1.63
CA MET A 238 9.66 3.66 2.48
C MET A 238 8.20 3.26 2.28
N THR A 239 7.33 4.20 1.91
CA THR A 239 5.89 3.96 1.71
C THR A 239 5.50 3.77 0.25
N GLY A 240 6.35 4.23 -0.66
CA GLY A 240 6.05 4.32 -2.07
C GLY A 240 4.94 5.32 -2.37
N SER A 241 4.82 6.38 -1.57
CA SER A 241 3.73 7.37 -1.66
C SER A 241 4.13 8.73 -1.13
N TRP A 242 3.60 9.79 -1.75
CA TRP A 242 3.68 11.17 -1.27
C TRP A 242 2.43 11.59 -0.47
N ALA A 243 1.71 10.65 0.14
CA ALA A 243 0.46 10.87 0.92
C ALA A 243 0.64 11.67 2.23
N GLY A 244 1.80 12.32 2.39
CA GLY A 244 2.10 13.21 3.50
C GLY A 244 2.50 12.50 4.78
N THR A 245 2.79 13.33 5.79
CA THR A 245 3.27 12.92 7.09
C THR A 245 2.57 13.69 8.19
N THR A 246 2.42 13.08 9.35
CA THR A 246 1.91 13.70 10.57
C THR A 246 3.04 13.86 11.59
N SER A 247 3.05 14.98 12.31
CA SER A 247 3.98 15.23 13.40
C SER A 247 3.40 14.75 14.72
N PHE A 248 4.16 13.97 15.49
CA PHE A 248 3.73 13.42 16.78
C PHE A 248 4.86 13.50 17.80
N PHE A 249 4.54 13.81 19.06
CA PHE A 249 5.54 13.85 20.13
C PHE A 249 6.02 12.43 20.47
N ASP A 250 7.27 12.12 20.16
CA ASP A 250 7.86 10.82 20.39
C ASP A 250 8.40 10.72 21.82
N PRO A 251 7.82 9.86 22.68
CA PRO A 251 8.25 9.74 24.07
C PRO A 251 9.62 9.06 24.21
N ASP A 252 10.05 8.24 23.25
CA ASP A 252 11.36 7.58 23.34
C ASP A 252 12.48 8.55 22.95
N CYS A 253 12.19 9.53 22.10
CA CYS A 253 13.16 10.53 21.66
C CYS A 253 13.00 11.93 22.26
N GLN A 254 11.93 12.16 23.02
CA GLN A 254 11.66 13.42 23.71
C GLN A 254 11.59 14.62 22.76
N VAL A 255 11.19 14.41 21.51
CA VAL A 255 11.04 15.43 20.46
C VAL A 255 9.85 15.08 19.56
N ASN A 256 9.33 16.06 18.82
CA ASN A 256 8.36 15.78 17.77
C ASN A 256 9.05 15.01 16.63
N SER A 257 8.49 13.85 16.32
CA SER A 257 8.92 12.94 15.25
C SER A 257 7.89 12.96 14.12
N ILE A 258 8.30 12.51 12.94
CA ILE A 258 7.50 12.51 11.72
C ILE A 258 7.12 11.07 11.39
N TYR A 259 5.82 10.84 11.26
CA TYR A 259 5.21 9.56 10.93
C TYR A 259 4.46 9.67 9.61
N SER A 260 4.49 8.62 8.79
CA SER A 260 3.72 8.66 7.54
C SER A 260 2.25 8.34 7.80
N ASN A 261 1.39 8.87 6.93
CA ASN A 261 -0.01 8.51 6.85
C ASN A 261 -0.22 7.17 6.11
N THR A 262 0.80 6.69 5.38
CA THR A 262 0.81 5.42 4.65
C THR A 262 1.76 4.42 5.31
N PRO A 263 1.42 3.12 5.38
CA PRO A 263 2.32 2.10 5.95
C PRO A 263 3.65 2.02 5.23
N TYR A 264 4.73 1.85 6.00
CA TYR A 264 6.07 1.57 5.47
C TYR A 264 6.11 0.15 4.91
N VAL A 265 7.04 -0.10 3.99
CA VAL A 265 7.27 -1.42 3.41
C VAL A 265 7.54 -2.50 4.46
N HIS A 266 8.21 -2.16 5.56
CA HIS A 266 8.39 -3.05 6.70
C HIS A 266 7.06 -3.48 7.32
N GLU A 267 6.07 -2.60 7.41
CA GLU A 267 4.77 -2.89 8.02
C GLU A 267 3.97 -3.87 7.16
N TYR A 268 3.99 -3.71 5.83
CA TYR A 268 3.41 -4.69 4.89
C TYR A 268 4.02 -6.08 5.08
N ILE A 269 5.36 -6.14 5.07
CA ILE A 269 6.11 -7.39 5.21
C ILE A 269 5.83 -8.05 6.56
N ARG A 270 5.91 -7.30 7.66
CA ARG A 270 5.67 -7.85 9.01
C ARG A 270 4.25 -8.36 9.18
N ARG A 271 3.25 -7.62 8.68
CA ARG A 271 1.85 -8.00 8.83
C ARG A 271 1.48 -9.19 7.96
N GLN A 272 1.91 -9.21 6.70
CA GLN A 272 1.54 -10.26 5.74
C GLN A 272 2.35 -11.54 5.98
N LEU A 273 3.65 -11.43 6.23
CA LEU A 273 4.55 -12.58 6.35
C LEU A 273 4.78 -13.03 7.80
N GLY A 274 4.24 -12.31 8.78
CA GLY A 274 4.37 -12.64 10.21
C GLY A 274 5.77 -12.44 10.78
N PHE A 275 6.59 -11.58 10.18
CA PHE A 275 7.96 -11.36 10.66
C PHE A 275 7.99 -10.61 12.00
N PRO A 276 8.80 -11.06 12.97
CA PRO A 276 9.05 -10.28 14.18
C PRO A 276 9.80 -8.99 13.84
N ALA A 277 9.72 -7.98 14.71
CA ALA A 277 10.37 -6.68 14.48
C ALA A 277 11.89 -6.81 14.24
N GLN A 278 12.55 -7.74 14.92
CA GLN A 278 13.99 -8.01 14.77
C GLN A 278 14.40 -8.57 13.39
N ASP A 279 13.45 -9.09 12.60
CA ASP A 279 13.70 -9.52 11.23
C ASP A 279 13.55 -8.37 10.23
N CYS A 280 13.01 -7.21 10.65
CA CYS A 280 12.81 -6.00 9.85
C CYS A 280 13.41 -4.80 10.59
N VAL A 281 14.69 -4.54 10.32
CA VAL A 281 15.48 -3.56 11.07
C VAL A 281 15.75 -2.32 10.23
N TYR A 282 15.60 -1.15 10.85
CA TYR A 282 15.93 0.13 10.27
C TYR A 282 17.01 0.83 11.12
N VAL A 283 18.25 0.84 10.61
CA VAL A 283 19.38 1.56 11.20
C VAL A 283 19.38 3.00 10.72
N LEU A 284 19.09 3.89 11.65
CA LEU A 284 19.04 5.34 11.51
C LEU A 284 20.30 5.97 12.10
N GLY A 285 20.70 7.11 11.54
CA GLY A 285 21.78 7.94 12.07
C GLY A 285 21.38 8.76 13.31
N PRO A 286 21.64 10.08 13.34
CA PRO A 286 21.33 10.92 14.50
C PRO A 286 19.83 11.21 14.66
N TYR A 287 19.02 10.71 13.73
CA TYR A 287 17.63 11.07 13.59
C TYR A 287 16.72 10.08 14.32
N CYS A 288 15.66 10.62 14.91
CA CYS A 288 14.52 9.87 15.43
C CYS A 288 13.15 10.00 14.67
N PRO A 289 13.03 10.65 13.50
CA PRO A 289 11.89 10.50 12.61
C PRO A 289 11.90 9.14 11.89
N TRP A 290 10.80 8.84 11.20
CA TRP A 290 10.69 7.75 10.21
C TRP A 290 10.64 6.34 10.79
N ARG A 291 10.01 6.16 11.95
CA ARG A 291 9.82 4.84 12.57
C ARG A 291 8.76 3.97 11.88
N GLY A 292 7.77 4.59 11.23
CA GLY A 292 6.67 3.91 10.56
C GLY A 292 5.43 4.80 10.43
N SER A 293 4.26 4.18 10.27
CA SER A 293 2.97 4.85 10.13
C SER A 293 2.10 4.78 11.39
N PHE A 294 1.03 5.58 11.47
CA PHE A 294 -0.08 5.34 12.40
C PHE A 294 -1.33 4.83 11.67
N HIS A 295 -1.14 4.13 10.56
CA HIS A 295 -2.25 3.63 9.77
C HIS A 295 -3.06 2.60 10.59
N PRO A 296 -4.41 2.69 10.67
CA PRO A 296 -5.23 1.88 11.60
C PRO A 296 -5.08 0.38 11.43
N SER A 297 -4.92 -0.09 10.19
CA SER A 297 -4.71 -1.52 9.91
C SER A 297 -3.26 -1.95 10.06
N TYR A 298 -2.32 -1.02 10.04
CA TYR A 298 -0.89 -1.28 10.16
C TYR A 298 -0.40 -0.55 11.43
N GLY A 299 0.75 0.11 11.39
CA GLY A 299 1.19 0.98 12.46
C GLY A 299 2.01 0.28 13.55
N PRO A 300 1.93 0.74 14.83
CA PRO A 300 2.89 0.39 15.88
C PRO A 300 3.17 -1.11 16.08
N ASP A 301 2.14 -1.95 15.94
CA ASP A 301 2.29 -3.40 16.06
C ASP A 301 3.22 -4.00 14.99
N TYR A 302 3.33 -3.33 13.85
CA TYR A 302 4.09 -3.74 12.67
C TYR A 302 5.27 -2.81 12.33
N TRP A 303 5.63 -1.85 13.19
CA TRP A 303 6.82 -1.00 12.99
C TRP A 303 8.12 -1.80 12.95
N PRO A 304 9.07 -1.50 12.04
CA PRO A 304 10.39 -2.13 12.10
C PRO A 304 11.05 -1.93 13.47
N GLN A 305 11.99 -2.81 13.82
CA GLN A 305 12.92 -2.47 14.89
C GLN A 305 13.79 -1.31 14.38
N TRP A 306 13.60 -0.13 14.96
CA TRP A 306 14.42 1.04 14.64
C TRP A 306 15.59 1.13 15.61
N ILE A 307 16.75 1.57 15.11
CA ILE A 307 17.95 1.79 15.90
C ILE A 307 18.54 3.13 15.49
N SER A 308 18.61 4.09 16.43
CA SER A 308 19.33 5.34 16.22
C SER A 308 20.70 5.25 16.86
N THR A 309 21.76 5.33 16.06
CA THR A 309 23.14 5.26 16.57
C THR A 309 23.62 6.59 17.16
N GLY A 310 22.94 7.70 16.83
CA GLY A 310 23.38 9.05 17.18
C GLY A 310 24.57 9.57 16.35
N GLY A 311 25.06 8.79 15.36
CA GLY A 311 26.23 9.12 14.55
C GLY A 311 25.96 9.09 13.04
N GLY A 312 27.02 9.32 12.26
CA GLY A 312 27.02 9.30 10.79
C GLY A 312 27.16 7.90 10.19
N ASP A 313 27.67 7.84 8.96
CA ASP A 313 27.78 6.62 8.14
C ASP A 313 28.53 5.50 8.87
N ASP A 314 29.68 5.81 9.48
CA ASP A 314 30.51 4.84 10.19
C ASP A 314 29.82 4.23 11.41
N ALA A 315 29.06 5.04 12.16
CA ALA A 315 28.34 4.55 13.33
C ALA A 315 27.21 3.60 12.92
N ASN A 316 26.49 3.97 11.85
CA ASN A 316 25.43 3.14 11.27
C ASN A 316 25.98 1.85 10.68
N TRP A 317 27.15 1.93 10.04
CA TRP A 317 27.79 0.75 9.49
C TRP A 317 28.24 -0.23 10.59
N VAL A 318 28.86 0.27 11.67
CA VAL A 318 29.24 -0.59 12.81
C VAL A 318 28.02 -1.30 13.42
N GLU A 319 26.89 -0.61 13.55
CA GLU A 319 25.67 -1.22 14.05
C GLU A 319 25.09 -2.25 13.06
N ALA A 320 25.09 -1.94 11.76
CA ALA A 320 24.69 -2.89 10.73
C ALA A 320 25.57 -4.15 10.76
N GLN A 321 26.89 -4.02 10.89
CA GLN A 321 27.79 -5.17 11.02
C GLN A 321 27.44 -6.04 12.24
N ASN A 322 27.11 -5.43 13.37
CA ASN A 322 26.68 -6.14 14.56
C ASN A 322 25.37 -6.92 14.31
N LEU A 323 24.37 -6.28 13.69
CA LEU A 323 23.09 -6.91 13.36
C LEU A 323 23.24 -8.06 12.36
N LEU A 324 24.06 -7.87 11.34
CA LEU A 324 24.40 -8.88 10.34
C LEU A 324 25.06 -10.11 10.97
N GLN A 325 25.84 -9.94 12.04
CA GLN A 325 26.48 -11.05 12.75
C GLN A 325 25.59 -11.73 13.81
N THR A 326 24.66 -10.98 14.41
CA THR A 326 23.91 -11.44 15.59
C THR A 326 22.46 -11.79 15.29
N THR A 327 21.70 -10.83 14.76
CA THR A 327 20.25 -10.95 14.52
C THR A 327 19.94 -11.53 13.15
N LYS A 328 20.81 -11.28 12.16
CA LYS A 328 20.63 -11.68 10.75
C LYS A 328 19.24 -11.29 10.20
N PRO A 329 18.90 -9.98 10.18
CA PRO A 329 17.59 -9.52 9.75
C PRO A 329 17.25 -9.98 8.33
N ARG A 330 15.96 -10.23 8.08
CA ARG A 330 15.46 -10.54 6.73
C ARG A 330 15.29 -9.29 5.87
N PHE A 331 15.05 -8.15 6.49
CA PHE A 331 15.03 -6.85 5.84
C PHE A 331 15.82 -5.86 6.67
N LEU A 332 16.97 -5.42 6.16
CA LEU A 332 17.79 -4.36 6.75
C LEU A 332 17.67 -3.09 5.90
N THR A 333 17.32 -1.97 6.53
CA THR A 333 17.48 -0.64 5.94
C THR A 333 18.64 0.07 6.62
N LEU A 334 19.64 0.48 5.84
CA LEU A 334 20.83 1.20 6.27
C LEU A 334 20.82 2.61 5.68
N TYR A 335 20.69 3.61 6.54
CA TYR A 335 20.72 5.01 6.14
C TYR A 335 22.11 5.63 6.37
N LEU A 336 22.62 6.38 5.40
CA LEU A 336 23.95 6.98 5.37
C LEU A 336 23.80 8.51 5.18
N PRO A 337 23.82 9.32 6.27
CA PRO A 337 23.56 10.75 6.21
C PRO A 337 24.74 11.64 5.76
N ASP A 338 25.98 11.14 5.76
CA ASP A 338 27.15 12.03 5.79
C ASP A 338 27.38 12.80 4.47
N VAL A 339 26.88 12.27 3.34
CA VAL A 339 27.00 12.95 2.03
C VAL A 339 26.21 14.27 2.01
N ASP A 340 24.97 14.29 2.49
CA ASP A 340 24.18 15.52 2.62
C ASP A 340 24.81 16.48 3.63
N HIS A 341 25.21 15.97 4.81
CA HIS A 341 25.85 16.79 5.86
C HIS A 341 27.11 17.49 5.35
N ALA A 342 28.00 16.75 4.68
CA ALA A 342 29.21 17.30 4.08
C ALA A 342 28.89 18.29 2.95
N GLY A 343 27.78 18.08 2.24
CA GLY A 343 27.25 19.03 1.26
C GLY A 343 26.93 20.38 1.90
N HIS A 344 26.13 20.38 2.97
CA HIS A 344 25.74 21.59 3.72
C HIS A 344 26.92 22.33 4.35
N ASP A 345 27.95 21.61 4.80
CA ASP A 345 29.19 22.21 5.35
C ASP A 345 29.95 23.03 4.30
N GLY A 346 29.69 22.80 3.01
CA GLY A 346 30.20 23.65 1.94
C GLY A 346 31.67 23.46 1.62
N ILE A 347 32.25 22.31 1.99
CA ILE A 347 33.62 21.92 1.68
C ILE A 347 33.60 20.80 0.64
N TRP A 348 33.91 21.15 -0.61
CA TRP A 348 33.78 20.23 -1.75
C TRP A 348 34.61 18.94 -1.61
N VAL A 349 35.82 19.03 -1.05
CA VAL A 349 36.66 17.84 -0.86
C VAL A 349 36.06 16.89 0.19
N ASP A 350 35.39 17.42 1.21
CA ASP A 350 34.74 16.63 2.24
C ASP A 350 33.46 15.99 1.69
N TYR A 351 32.70 16.71 0.84
CA TYR A 351 31.57 16.15 0.09
C TYR A 351 31.99 14.94 -0.77
N LEU A 352 33.06 15.08 -1.55
CA LEU A 352 33.57 13.96 -2.35
C LEU A 352 34.08 12.80 -1.48
N ALA A 353 34.77 13.10 -0.39
CA ALA A 353 35.24 12.08 0.55
C ALA A 353 34.09 11.32 1.23
N ALA A 354 32.98 11.99 1.52
CA ALA A 354 31.77 11.36 2.05
C ALA A 354 31.14 10.40 1.02
N ILE A 355 31.11 10.78 -0.27
CA ILE A 355 30.64 9.89 -1.35
C ILE A 355 31.54 8.64 -1.44
N GLU A 356 32.86 8.83 -1.45
CA GLU A 356 33.83 7.73 -1.48
C GLU A 356 33.68 6.81 -0.27
N ARG A 357 33.38 7.36 0.92
CA ARG A 357 33.15 6.56 2.13
C ARG A 357 31.85 5.76 2.07
N ALA A 358 30.75 6.36 1.59
CA ALA A 358 29.50 5.65 1.40
C ALA A 358 29.64 4.48 0.40
N ASP A 359 30.39 4.70 -0.69
CA ASP A 359 30.72 3.65 -1.67
C ASP A 359 31.59 2.53 -1.06
N GLU A 360 32.57 2.86 -0.22
CA GLU A 360 33.38 1.87 0.51
C GLU A 360 32.50 0.99 1.41
N ILE A 361 31.57 1.59 2.17
CA ILE A 361 30.62 0.85 3.02
C ILE A 361 29.75 -0.10 2.18
N ILE A 362 29.29 0.33 1.01
CA ILE A 362 28.53 -0.52 0.08
C ILE A 362 29.37 -1.71 -0.39
N GLY A 363 30.64 -1.48 -0.74
CA GLY A 363 31.58 -2.53 -1.12
C GLY A 363 31.85 -3.53 0.00
N GLU A 364 32.08 -3.04 1.22
CA GLU A 364 32.27 -3.86 2.42
C GLU A 364 31.02 -4.71 2.73
N LEU A 365 29.84 -4.09 2.67
CA LEU A 365 28.54 -4.73 2.89
C LEU A 365 28.28 -5.84 1.88
N TRP A 366 28.46 -5.57 0.58
CA TRP A 366 28.28 -6.61 -0.43
C TRP A 366 29.27 -7.75 -0.26
N THR A 367 30.54 -7.43 0.02
CA THR A 367 31.57 -8.44 0.29
C THR A 367 31.17 -9.33 1.47
N TRP A 368 30.61 -8.75 2.54
CA TRP A 368 30.11 -9.49 3.67
C TRP A 368 28.93 -10.39 3.30
N ILE A 369 27.91 -9.85 2.61
CA ILE A 369 26.72 -10.59 2.15
C ILE A 369 27.13 -11.83 1.37
N GLN A 370 28.09 -11.70 0.45
CA GLN A 370 28.58 -12.82 -0.37
C GLN A 370 29.44 -13.82 0.43
N SER A 371 29.97 -13.42 1.58
CA SER A 371 30.83 -14.28 2.42
C SER A 371 30.05 -15.12 3.43
N ASP A 372 28.84 -14.70 3.81
CA ASP A 372 28.02 -15.39 4.80
C ASP A 372 27.02 -16.35 4.13
N PRO A 373 27.02 -17.64 4.45
CA PRO A 373 26.18 -18.63 3.77
C PRO A 373 24.68 -18.46 4.03
N ASP A 374 24.26 -17.69 5.04
CA ASP A 374 22.84 -17.40 5.27
C ASP A 374 22.35 -16.23 4.40
N TYR A 375 23.27 -15.47 3.78
CA TYR A 375 23.00 -14.28 2.95
C TYR A 375 23.36 -14.47 1.47
N ALA A 376 24.43 -15.21 1.19
CA ALA A 376 24.86 -15.50 -0.17
C ALA A 376 23.73 -16.19 -0.95
N ASP A 377 23.61 -15.85 -2.23
CA ASP A 377 22.62 -16.39 -3.18
C ASP A 377 21.13 -16.25 -2.80
N ASN A 378 20.78 -15.60 -1.68
CA ASN A 378 19.39 -15.38 -1.26
C ASN A 378 19.05 -13.92 -0.89
N THR A 379 20.02 -13.00 -0.96
CA THR A 379 19.89 -11.58 -0.56
C THR A 379 19.94 -10.64 -1.75
N VAL A 380 18.92 -9.80 -1.88
CA VAL A 380 18.94 -8.65 -2.81
C VAL A 380 19.37 -7.39 -2.07
N MET A 381 20.33 -6.66 -2.64
CA MET A 381 20.73 -5.33 -2.16
C MET A 381 20.24 -4.27 -3.16
N LEU A 382 19.54 -3.26 -2.64
CA LEU A 382 19.09 -2.08 -3.38
C LEU A 382 19.77 -0.83 -2.81
N ILE A 383 20.36 -0.02 -3.67
CA ILE A 383 21.03 1.23 -3.33
C ILE A 383 20.30 2.38 -4.03
N THR A 384 19.94 3.40 -3.26
CA THR A 384 19.29 4.60 -3.78
C THR A 384 19.50 5.75 -2.80
N ASN A 385 18.82 6.85 -3.03
CA ASN A 385 18.78 8.00 -2.15
C ASN A 385 17.44 8.74 -2.29
N ASP A 386 17.25 9.71 -1.42
CA ASP A 386 16.02 10.47 -1.26
C ASP A 386 16.03 11.72 -2.15
N HIS A 387 17.15 12.43 -2.24
CA HIS A 387 17.38 13.54 -3.16
C HIS A 387 18.86 13.71 -3.50
N GLY A 388 19.12 14.48 -4.55
CA GLY A 388 20.45 15.02 -4.80
C GLY A 388 20.61 16.42 -4.18
N ARG A 389 21.20 17.35 -4.94
CA ARG A 389 21.50 18.73 -4.51
C ARG A 389 21.41 19.70 -5.67
N HIS A 390 21.32 21.00 -5.40
CA HIS A 390 21.11 22.01 -6.44
C HIS A 390 22.08 21.87 -7.62
N THR A 391 21.64 22.17 -8.83
CA THR A 391 22.53 22.09 -10.02
C THR A 391 23.64 23.15 -9.98
N THR A 392 23.40 24.26 -9.28
CA THR A 392 24.25 25.46 -9.27
C THR A 392 25.12 25.62 -8.03
N ASN A 393 24.83 24.89 -6.95
CA ASN A 393 25.61 24.86 -5.72
C ASN A 393 25.46 23.49 -5.04
N PHE A 394 26.31 23.18 -4.07
CA PHE A 394 26.29 21.88 -3.40
C PHE A 394 25.93 21.93 -1.91
N GLN A 395 25.54 23.10 -1.41
CA GLN A 395 25.15 23.34 -0.01
C GLN A 395 23.64 23.35 0.21
N GLY A 396 22.86 22.94 -0.79
CA GLY A 396 21.41 22.99 -0.67
C GLY A 396 20.72 22.05 -1.62
N HIS A 397 19.47 21.78 -1.27
CA HIS A 397 18.51 20.98 -1.99
C HIS A 397 17.10 21.54 -1.71
N GLY A 398 16.05 20.86 -2.18
CA GLY A 398 14.66 21.29 -1.94
C GLY A 398 13.98 22.03 -3.09
N ASP A 399 14.60 22.12 -4.27
CA ASP A 399 13.99 22.70 -5.47
C ASP A 399 13.67 21.67 -6.57
N GLY A 400 13.07 22.14 -7.67
CA GLY A 400 12.72 21.31 -8.82
C GLY A 400 13.87 21.06 -9.81
N CYS A 401 15.12 21.38 -9.48
CA CYS A 401 16.21 21.24 -10.46
C CYS A 401 16.61 19.77 -10.66
N ASN A 402 17.15 19.45 -11.85
CA ASN A 402 17.57 18.08 -12.17
C ASN A 402 18.58 17.52 -11.16
N GLY A 403 19.45 18.37 -10.60
CA GLY A 403 20.40 17.98 -9.57
C GLY A 403 19.77 17.51 -8.26
N CYS A 404 18.62 18.06 -7.85
CA CYS A 404 17.90 17.62 -6.67
C CYS A 404 17.05 16.37 -6.96
N ARG A 405 16.61 16.23 -8.21
CA ARG A 405 15.58 15.27 -8.62
C ARG A 405 16.12 13.95 -9.12
N GLN A 406 17.19 13.96 -9.90
CA GLN A 406 17.77 12.73 -10.42
C GLN A 406 18.63 12.08 -9.33
N ILE A 407 18.27 10.84 -8.99
CA ILE A 407 18.84 10.09 -7.86
C ILE A 407 19.38 8.74 -8.36
N GLU A 408 20.11 8.05 -7.50
CA GLU A 408 20.70 6.76 -7.78
C GLU A 408 19.66 5.64 -7.76
N PHE A 409 19.85 4.64 -8.61
CA PHE A 409 19.19 3.34 -8.50
C PHE A 409 20.13 2.23 -8.93
N LEU A 410 20.41 1.30 -8.03
CA LEU A 410 21.14 0.08 -8.31
C LEU A 410 20.54 -1.07 -7.51
N ALA A 411 20.18 -2.15 -8.18
CA ALA A 411 19.75 -3.40 -7.56
C ALA A 411 20.69 -4.55 -7.96
N ILE A 412 21.05 -5.41 -7.03
CA ILE A 412 21.88 -6.59 -7.28
C ILE A 412 21.48 -7.74 -6.36
N GLY A 413 21.53 -8.98 -6.87
CA GLY A 413 21.20 -10.18 -6.09
C GLY A 413 20.42 -11.23 -6.90
N PRO A 414 19.99 -12.31 -6.27
CA PRO A 414 19.22 -13.37 -6.93
C PRO A 414 17.88 -12.83 -7.45
N GLY A 415 17.49 -13.29 -8.63
CA GLY A 415 16.25 -12.86 -9.30
C GLY A 415 16.29 -11.42 -9.83
N ILE A 416 17.41 -10.70 -9.72
CA ILE A 416 17.66 -9.40 -10.35
C ILE A 416 18.49 -9.63 -11.62
N ARG A 417 18.15 -8.92 -12.72
CA ARG A 417 18.89 -9.02 -13.98
C ARG A 417 20.34 -8.61 -13.83
N THR A 418 21.21 -9.27 -14.58
CA THR A 418 22.65 -9.00 -14.55
C THR A 418 23.08 -8.02 -15.64
N GLY A 419 23.82 -6.97 -15.27
CA GLY A 419 24.50 -6.04 -16.19
C GLY A 419 23.56 -5.20 -17.06
N LEU A 420 22.36 -4.90 -16.57
CA LEU A 420 21.34 -4.17 -17.32
C LEU A 420 21.35 -2.68 -16.96
N ILE A 421 21.28 -1.83 -17.98
CA ILE A 421 20.89 -0.41 -17.84
C ILE A 421 19.45 -0.32 -18.35
N SER A 422 18.48 -0.24 -17.44
CA SER A 422 17.09 -0.02 -17.80
C SER A 422 16.89 1.44 -18.17
N THR A 423 16.31 1.67 -19.35
CA THR A 423 15.92 3.01 -19.82
C THR A 423 14.45 3.32 -19.58
N ILE A 424 13.74 2.47 -18.82
CA ILE A 424 12.35 2.72 -18.44
C ILE A 424 12.39 3.73 -17.28
N PRO A 425 11.82 4.93 -17.44
CA PRO A 425 11.83 5.94 -16.38
C PRO A 425 11.05 5.44 -15.16
N ARG A 426 11.63 5.61 -13.97
CA ARG A 426 11.03 5.23 -12.68
C ARG A 426 11.18 6.33 -11.65
N THR A 427 10.36 6.28 -10.60
CA THR A 427 10.36 7.30 -9.55
C THR A 427 10.37 6.72 -8.15
N THR A 428 10.64 7.57 -7.15
CA THR A 428 10.69 7.20 -5.73
C THR A 428 9.54 6.31 -5.26
N PRO A 429 8.26 6.57 -5.62
CA PRO A 429 7.14 5.68 -5.29
C PRO A 429 7.32 4.20 -5.67
N ASP A 430 8.07 3.90 -6.74
CA ASP A 430 8.24 2.53 -7.26
C ASP A 430 9.11 1.64 -6.35
N ILE A 431 9.83 2.21 -5.38
CA ILE A 431 10.78 1.50 -4.51
C ILE A 431 10.06 0.55 -3.54
N ALA A 432 9.15 1.06 -2.71
CA ALA A 432 8.43 0.25 -1.71
C ALA A 432 7.66 -0.95 -2.30
N PRO A 433 6.86 -0.82 -3.39
CA PRO A 433 6.14 -1.97 -3.94
C PRO A 433 7.10 -3.00 -4.54
N THR A 434 8.25 -2.58 -5.09
CA THR A 434 9.30 -3.48 -5.56
C THR A 434 9.96 -4.26 -4.42
N LEU A 435 10.31 -3.58 -3.32
CA LEU A 435 10.85 -4.23 -2.12
C LEU A 435 9.85 -5.22 -1.49
N ALA A 436 8.57 -4.86 -1.42
CA ALA A 436 7.52 -5.78 -0.95
C ALA A 436 7.45 -7.03 -1.84
N ARG A 437 7.40 -6.85 -3.18
CA ARG A 437 7.34 -7.95 -4.15
C ARG A 437 8.50 -8.93 -4.02
N LEU A 438 9.72 -8.41 -3.76
CA LEU A 438 10.92 -9.23 -3.62
C LEU A 438 10.82 -10.24 -2.46
N LEU A 439 10.22 -9.83 -1.34
CA LEU A 439 9.99 -10.71 -0.17
C LEU A 439 8.66 -11.47 -0.20
N GLY A 440 7.84 -11.28 -1.24
CA GLY A 440 6.54 -11.93 -1.38
C GLY A 440 5.39 -11.22 -0.64
N ALA A 441 5.54 -9.93 -0.32
CA ALA A 441 4.48 -9.08 0.22
C ALA A 441 3.93 -8.12 -0.87
N GLU A 442 2.85 -7.41 -0.54
CA GLU A 442 2.27 -6.35 -1.37
C GLU A 442 2.14 -5.03 -0.60
N ALA A 443 2.63 -3.94 -1.19
CA ALA A 443 2.45 -2.59 -0.66
C ALA A 443 1.13 -1.97 -1.14
N GLN A 444 0.00 -2.48 -0.65
CA GLN A 444 -1.34 -2.18 -1.19
C GLN A 444 -1.77 -0.70 -1.16
N PHE A 445 -1.14 0.15 -0.34
CA PHE A 445 -1.41 1.60 -0.31
C PHE A 445 -0.27 2.44 -0.91
N SER A 446 0.72 1.80 -1.53
CA SER A 446 1.71 2.50 -2.35
C SER A 446 1.04 3.04 -3.62
N SER A 447 1.51 4.20 -4.06
CA SER A 447 1.12 4.80 -5.34
C SER A 447 2.06 4.45 -6.49
N GLY A 448 3.19 3.81 -6.19
CA GLY A 448 4.17 3.38 -7.19
C GLY A 448 3.86 1.99 -7.73
N GLU A 449 4.63 1.61 -8.74
CA GLU A 449 4.51 0.36 -9.47
C GLU A 449 5.72 -0.53 -9.25
N ILE A 450 5.52 -1.85 -9.32
CA ILE A 450 6.64 -2.80 -9.27
C ILE A 450 7.55 -2.58 -10.50
N MET A 451 8.86 -2.47 -10.26
CA MET A 451 9.89 -2.36 -11.29
C MET A 451 10.19 -3.71 -11.95
N SER A 452 9.20 -4.31 -12.61
CA SER A 452 9.28 -5.65 -13.18
C SER A 452 10.45 -5.85 -14.17
N GLU A 453 10.91 -4.79 -14.82
CA GLU A 453 12.00 -4.82 -15.79
C GLU A 453 13.37 -5.12 -15.18
N ILE A 454 13.54 -4.93 -13.87
CA ILE A 454 14.79 -5.27 -13.17
C ILE A 454 14.84 -6.75 -12.79
N LEU A 455 13.69 -7.44 -12.80
CA LEU A 455 13.58 -8.82 -12.35
C LEU A 455 13.95 -9.77 -13.49
N GLU A 456 14.66 -10.85 -13.16
CA GLU A 456 14.86 -11.95 -14.10
C GLU A 456 13.49 -12.47 -14.54
N PRO A 457 13.26 -12.65 -15.86
CA PRO A 457 11.98 -13.10 -16.36
C PRO A 457 11.71 -14.53 -15.86
N GLU A 458 10.45 -14.77 -15.49
CA GLU A 458 10.00 -16.07 -14.99
C GLU A 458 10.11 -17.11 -16.12
N MET A 459 11.06 -18.04 -16.00
CA MET A 459 11.22 -19.13 -16.96
C MET A 459 10.32 -20.30 -16.58
N PHE A 460 9.67 -20.90 -17.56
CA PHE A 460 8.83 -22.09 -17.37
C PHE A 460 8.86 -22.96 -18.63
N LEU A 461 8.26 -24.15 -18.54
CA LEU A 461 7.95 -25.04 -19.66
C LEU A 461 6.43 -25.04 -19.87
N ARG A 462 5.95 -24.57 -21.02
CA ARG A 462 4.50 -24.48 -21.26
C ARG A 462 3.88 -25.87 -21.33
N GLY A 463 2.85 -26.08 -20.51
CA GLY A 463 2.12 -27.34 -20.35
C GLY A 463 2.65 -28.25 -19.25
N ASP A 464 3.75 -27.90 -18.57
CA ASP A 464 4.31 -28.66 -17.44
C ASP A 464 3.69 -28.15 -16.13
N ALA A 465 2.41 -28.48 -15.93
CA ALA A 465 1.63 -27.99 -14.80
C ALA A 465 2.09 -28.59 -13.46
N ASN A 466 2.63 -29.81 -13.47
CA ASN A 466 3.13 -30.48 -12.27
C ASN A 466 4.61 -30.14 -11.96
N MET A 467 5.30 -29.51 -12.93
CA MET A 467 6.68 -29.02 -12.85
C MET A 467 7.74 -30.10 -12.70
N ASP A 468 7.52 -31.26 -13.34
CA ASP A 468 8.45 -32.38 -13.36
C ASP A 468 9.37 -32.38 -14.60
N GLY A 469 9.21 -31.41 -15.50
CA GLY A 469 9.99 -31.23 -16.71
C GLY A 469 9.50 -32.07 -17.90
N VAL A 470 8.40 -32.82 -17.75
CA VAL A 470 7.90 -33.76 -18.76
C VAL A 470 6.42 -33.50 -19.03
N LEU A 471 6.08 -33.05 -20.25
CA LEU A 471 4.69 -32.94 -20.67
C LEU A 471 4.02 -34.33 -20.81
N ASP A 472 3.15 -34.68 -19.87
CA ASP A 472 2.37 -35.90 -19.90
C ASP A 472 0.95 -35.77 -19.26
N LEU A 473 0.34 -36.90 -18.92
CA LEU A 473 -1.00 -36.92 -18.33
C LEU A 473 -1.04 -36.36 -16.89
N GLY A 474 0.08 -36.40 -16.18
CA GLY A 474 0.24 -35.80 -14.86
C GLY A 474 -0.08 -34.31 -14.89
N ASP A 475 0.35 -33.60 -15.94
CA ASP A 475 0.07 -32.18 -16.12
C ASP A 475 -1.40 -31.89 -16.36
N VAL A 476 -2.07 -32.73 -17.16
CA VAL A 476 -3.51 -32.60 -17.39
C VAL A 476 -4.28 -32.78 -16.07
N VAL A 477 -3.87 -33.74 -15.24
CA VAL A 477 -4.49 -33.98 -13.93
C VAL A 477 -4.26 -32.79 -13.00
N THR A 478 -3.04 -32.25 -12.96
CA THR A 478 -2.72 -31.07 -12.16
C THR A 478 -3.49 -29.84 -12.63
N ASN A 479 -3.56 -29.60 -13.93
CA ASN A 479 -4.30 -28.48 -14.53
C ASN A 479 -5.79 -28.54 -14.12
N LEU A 480 -6.45 -29.69 -14.31
CA LEU A 480 -7.84 -29.90 -13.87
C LEU A 480 -8.02 -29.76 -12.34
N SER A 481 -7.02 -30.20 -11.57
CA SER A 481 -7.05 -30.10 -10.10
C SER A 481 -6.90 -28.66 -9.61
N VAL A 482 -6.18 -27.81 -10.34
CA VAL A 482 -6.11 -26.37 -10.07
C VAL A 482 -7.44 -25.71 -10.44
N LEU A 483 -7.97 -25.98 -11.64
CA LEU A 483 -9.23 -25.38 -12.13
C LEU A 483 -10.45 -25.75 -11.28
N PHE A 484 -10.55 -27.00 -10.81
CA PHE A 484 -11.76 -27.52 -10.16
C PHE A 484 -11.55 -28.04 -8.74
N GLY A 485 -10.33 -28.39 -8.39
CA GLY A 485 -9.98 -29.02 -7.10
C GLY A 485 -9.45 -28.05 -6.05
N GLY A 486 -9.24 -26.78 -6.40
CA GLY A 486 -8.65 -25.78 -5.51
C GLY A 486 -7.18 -26.07 -5.16
N MET A 487 -6.50 -26.88 -5.98
CA MET A 487 -5.06 -27.12 -5.82
C MET A 487 -4.30 -25.81 -6.10
N PRO A 488 -3.37 -25.37 -5.23
CA PRO A 488 -2.55 -24.20 -5.52
C PRO A 488 -1.55 -24.51 -6.63
N THR A 489 -1.21 -23.50 -7.44
CA THR A 489 -0.13 -23.57 -8.44
C THR A 489 0.84 -22.42 -8.22
N THR A 490 2.12 -22.66 -8.48
CA THR A 490 3.18 -21.64 -8.50
C THR A 490 3.50 -21.17 -9.92
N CYS A 491 2.90 -21.75 -10.97
CA CYS A 491 3.08 -21.30 -12.35
C CYS A 491 1.82 -21.43 -13.18
N GLN A 492 1.06 -20.34 -13.26
CA GLN A 492 -0.15 -20.25 -14.05
C GLN A 492 0.15 -20.27 -15.55
N ALA A 493 1.25 -19.68 -16.02
CA ALA A 493 1.59 -19.73 -17.44
C ALA A 493 1.91 -21.16 -17.94
N ALA A 494 2.37 -22.06 -17.06
CA ALA A 494 2.52 -23.48 -17.43
C ALA A 494 1.17 -24.19 -17.59
N LEU A 495 0.13 -23.72 -16.90
CA LEU A 495 -1.23 -24.24 -17.03
C LEU A 495 -1.97 -23.67 -18.24
N ASP A 496 -1.61 -22.47 -18.69
CA ASP A 496 -2.13 -21.84 -19.90
C ASP A 496 -1.51 -22.48 -21.16
N ASN A 497 -2.16 -23.56 -21.58
CA ASN A 497 -1.65 -24.45 -22.63
C ASN A 497 -1.91 -23.91 -24.03
N ASN A 498 -2.99 -23.14 -24.19
CA ASN A 498 -3.36 -22.54 -25.47
C ASN A 498 -2.82 -21.11 -25.64
N ASP A 499 -2.16 -20.56 -24.61
CA ASP A 499 -1.48 -19.26 -24.62
C ASP A 499 -2.43 -18.10 -24.92
N ASP A 500 -3.64 -18.16 -24.35
CA ASP A 500 -4.65 -17.12 -24.48
C ASP A 500 -4.76 -16.21 -23.23
N ASN A 501 -3.87 -16.43 -22.26
CA ASN A 501 -3.73 -15.68 -21.02
C ASN A 501 -4.99 -15.78 -20.12
N SER A 502 -5.75 -16.87 -20.25
CA SER A 502 -6.90 -17.22 -19.41
C SER A 502 -6.79 -18.68 -18.96
N LEU A 503 -6.91 -18.94 -17.66
CA LEU A 503 -6.98 -20.31 -17.16
C LEU A 503 -8.41 -20.84 -17.17
N ASP A 504 -8.71 -21.73 -18.12
CA ASP A 504 -10.01 -22.37 -18.20
C ASP A 504 -9.95 -23.80 -18.77
N VAL A 505 -11.11 -24.37 -19.08
CA VAL A 505 -11.21 -25.75 -19.57
C VAL A 505 -10.56 -25.98 -20.94
N ALA A 506 -10.32 -24.92 -21.71
CA ALA A 506 -9.63 -24.98 -22.99
C ALA A 506 -8.19 -25.49 -22.81
N ASP A 507 -7.56 -25.19 -21.68
CA ASP A 507 -6.17 -25.56 -21.40
C ASP A 507 -5.92 -27.08 -21.32
N PRO A 508 -6.57 -27.83 -20.41
CA PRO A 508 -6.40 -29.27 -20.36
C PRO A 508 -6.90 -29.94 -21.65
N ILE A 509 -7.87 -29.37 -22.35
CA ILE A 509 -8.31 -29.87 -23.67
C ILE A 509 -7.21 -29.69 -24.70
N TYR A 510 -6.56 -28.53 -24.75
CA TYR A 510 -5.44 -28.24 -25.64
C TYR A 510 -4.31 -29.25 -25.41
N LEU A 511 -3.91 -29.44 -24.14
CA LEU A 511 -2.85 -30.39 -23.79
C LEU A 511 -3.22 -31.84 -24.15
N LEU A 512 -4.45 -32.28 -23.88
CA LEU A 512 -4.93 -33.62 -24.26
C LEU A 512 -4.95 -33.82 -25.78
N THR A 513 -5.34 -32.80 -26.55
CA THR A 513 -5.33 -32.89 -28.02
C THR A 513 -3.91 -32.97 -28.58
N TYR A 514 -2.95 -32.26 -27.99
CA TYR A 514 -1.54 -32.41 -28.30
C TYR A 514 -1.05 -33.84 -28.00
N LEU A 515 -1.28 -34.34 -26.78
CA LEU A 515 -0.77 -35.64 -26.32
C LEU A 515 -1.35 -36.84 -27.10
N PHE A 516 -2.64 -36.79 -27.51
CA PHE A 516 -3.34 -37.98 -28.04
C PHE A 516 -3.89 -37.84 -29.45
N GLN A 517 -4.04 -36.62 -29.99
CA GLN A 517 -4.73 -36.39 -31.27
C GLN A 517 -3.87 -35.69 -32.31
N ALA A 518 -2.54 -35.61 -32.10
CA ALA A 518 -1.63 -34.85 -32.95
C ALA A 518 -2.09 -33.38 -33.12
N GLY A 519 -2.58 -32.79 -32.03
CA GLY A 519 -2.92 -31.37 -31.95
C GLY A 519 -1.71 -30.46 -32.12
N GLN A 520 -1.94 -29.14 -32.07
CA GLN A 520 -0.85 -28.17 -32.16
C GLN A 520 0.10 -28.34 -30.98
N VAL A 521 1.41 -28.24 -31.27
CA VAL A 521 2.45 -28.18 -30.24
C VAL A 521 2.20 -26.93 -29.39
N PRO A 522 2.35 -27.00 -28.05
CA PRO A 522 2.28 -25.81 -27.20
C PRO A 522 3.21 -24.70 -27.71
N SER A 523 2.76 -23.45 -27.59
CA SER A 523 3.57 -22.27 -27.90
C SER A 523 4.83 -22.24 -27.02
N LEU A 524 5.81 -21.43 -27.43
CA LEU A 524 6.98 -21.17 -26.59
C LEU A 524 6.53 -20.69 -25.20
N PRO A 525 7.20 -21.10 -24.10
CA PRO A 525 8.43 -21.90 -24.03
C PRO A 525 8.18 -23.43 -23.96
N TYR A 526 8.08 -24.11 -25.11
CA TYR A 526 8.12 -25.57 -25.29
C TYR A 526 8.80 -25.87 -26.64
N PRO A 527 9.66 -26.90 -26.78
CA PRO A 527 9.95 -28.00 -25.85
C PRO A 527 11.05 -27.68 -24.83
N ASN A 528 11.64 -26.50 -24.88
CA ASN A 528 12.63 -26.08 -23.90
C ASN A 528 12.03 -25.01 -23.00
N CYS A 529 12.43 -25.04 -21.75
CA CYS A 529 12.23 -23.95 -20.82
C CYS A 529 12.68 -22.61 -21.41
N GLY A 530 11.97 -21.55 -21.04
CA GLY A 530 12.31 -20.20 -21.44
C GLY A 530 11.28 -19.18 -21.03
N ILE A 531 11.42 -18.01 -21.60
CA ILE A 531 10.50 -16.89 -21.42
C ILE A 531 9.39 -17.02 -22.46
N ASP A 532 8.17 -16.65 -22.10
CA ASP A 532 7.12 -16.47 -23.10
C ASP A 532 7.43 -15.27 -24.01
N PRO A 533 7.57 -15.48 -25.33
CA PRO A 533 7.84 -14.40 -26.28
C PRO A 533 6.67 -13.43 -26.49
N THR A 534 5.45 -13.74 -26.05
CA THR A 534 4.28 -12.87 -26.21
C THR A 534 4.30 -11.68 -25.25
N GLY A 535 5.04 -11.78 -24.14
CA GLY A 535 5.23 -10.71 -23.15
C GLY A 535 4.00 -10.38 -22.30
N VAL A 536 2.89 -11.12 -22.46
CA VAL A 536 1.69 -11.05 -21.62
C VAL A 536 1.49 -12.44 -21.05
N THR A 537 1.93 -12.65 -19.81
CA THR A 537 1.85 -13.96 -19.17
C THR A 537 1.20 -13.88 -17.81
N LEU A 538 0.38 -14.88 -17.53
CA LEU A 538 0.01 -15.26 -16.18
C LEU A 538 1.28 -15.54 -15.33
N SER A 539 1.18 -15.37 -14.01
CA SER A 539 2.36 -15.41 -13.14
C SER A 539 2.96 -16.81 -12.99
N CYS A 540 4.28 -16.89 -12.97
CA CYS A 540 5.09 -18.07 -12.64
C CYS A 540 6.12 -17.77 -11.55
N THR A 541 5.64 -17.77 -10.31
CA THR A 541 6.40 -17.32 -9.15
C THR A 541 7.32 -18.38 -8.52
N GLY A 542 7.58 -19.50 -9.20
CA GLY A 542 8.62 -20.44 -8.83
C GLY A 542 9.79 -20.36 -9.79
N HIS A 543 11.02 -20.18 -9.30
CA HIS A 543 12.22 -20.61 -10.04
C HIS A 543 12.12 -22.13 -10.21
N LEU A 544 11.41 -22.56 -11.23
CA LEU A 544 11.17 -23.97 -11.49
C LEU A 544 12.22 -24.46 -12.46
N ARG A 545 12.98 -25.41 -11.94
CA ARG A 545 13.91 -26.36 -12.56
C ARG A 545 13.81 -26.44 -14.08
N CYS A 546 14.35 -25.42 -14.73
CA CYS A 546 14.78 -25.50 -16.11
C CYS A 546 16.14 -26.22 -16.23
N GLU A 547 16.42 -27.16 -15.32
CA GLU A 547 17.60 -28.05 -15.30
C GLU A 547 17.19 -29.52 -15.32
#